data_AF-A0A508YLI3-F1
#
_entry.id   AF-A0A508YLI3-F1
#
_cell.length_a   1.000
_cell.length_b   1.000
_cell.length_c   1.000
_cell.angle_alpha   90.00
_cell.angle_beta   90.00
_cell.angle_gamma   90.00
#
_symmetry.space_group_name_H-M   'P 1'
#
loop_
_entity.id
_entity.type
_entity.pdbx_description
1 polymer ?
#
loop_
_entity_poly.entity_id
_entity_poly.type
_entity_poly.pdbx_seq_one_letter_code
_entity_poly.pdbx_strand_id
1 'polypeptide(L)'
;MEQNSGILVSLTKDDKLYLLFEDLADCYFKCGYILWQYIIDQNGDPRISDLWPIPTIFLMRQAIELELKAKICKKREEKGGSKKKLSQKLNKHDLVTLWKYYLAQVGIEEKSTWLFNYLKSINSVDANSTIFRYLYEGELWKNRKENTLYLDNFHFAEGMIKVYEILKSGVALEEKPAISDSFFMKGDWQEALCYLSYPTKTSKFLIEGEYEKSITGYQEVSDFIYKCNNFDKKEYPLMFLLRNTLELQLKYFIYRFCGQDSTNNRESHTHNLEKLWLLIKDETIEKFSDLRSSIDDVTKFVKRFNELDNNGERFRYPVDKSLSYKINKEYNLSGVINDARNTVEFFEYLDFRYDKFLEKE
;
A
#
# COMPACT_ATOMS: atom_id res chain seq x y z
N MET A 1 3.39 16.58 -27.16
CA MET A 1 3.29 15.63 -26.05
C MET A 1 1.84 15.64 -25.60
N GLU A 2 1.09 14.59 -25.90
CA GLU A 2 -0.31 14.49 -25.48
C GLU A 2 -0.38 14.57 -23.94
N GLN A 3 -1.16 15.51 -23.42
CA GLN A 3 -1.50 15.55 -22.00
C GLN A 3 -2.36 14.31 -21.73
N ASN A 4 -1.76 13.25 -21.17
CA ASN A 4 -2.51 12.13 -20.64
C ASN A 4 -3.32 12.62 -19.43
N SER A 5 -4.54 13.09 -19.68
CA SER A 5 -5.54 13.36 -18.66
C SER A 5 -5.90 12.03 -18.03
N GLY A 6 -5.36 11.74 -16.85
CA GLY A 6 -5.83 10.61 -16.04
C GLY A 6 -7.17 10.99 -15.45
N ILE A 7 -8.24 10.54 -16.08
CA ILE A 7 -9.58 10.70 -15.52
C ILE A 7 -9.74 9.60 -14.46
N LEU A 8 -9.78 9.98 -13.18
CA LEU A 8 -10.46 9.13 -12.20
C LEU A 8 -11.93 9.13 -12.58
N VAL A 9 -12.40 8.02 -13.15
CA VAL A 9 -13.79 7.82 -13.61
C VAL A 9 -14.75 8.37 -12.57
N SER A 10 -15.59 9.34 -12.95
CA SER A 10 -16.66 9.86 -12.08
C SER A 10 -17.56 8.71 -11.64
N LEU A 11 -17.44 8.27 -10.39
CA LEU A 11 -18.33 7.28 -9.81
C LEU A 11 -19.70 7.93 -9.57
N THR A 12 -20.72 7.45 -10.27
CA THR A 12 -22.08 7.97 -10.15
C THR A 12 -22.87 7.16 -9.13
N LYS A 13 -23.95 7.73 -8.60
CA LYS A 13 -24.85 7.01 -7.67
C LYS A 13 -25.59 5.84 -8.33
N ASP A 14 -25.54 5.73 -9.66
CA ASP A 14 -26.21 4.70 -10.44
C ASP A 14 -25.33 3.45 -10.60
N ASP A 15 -24.03 3.55 -10.29
CA ASP A 15 -23.11 2.42 -10.31
C ASP A 15 -23.37 1.48 -9.14
N LYS A 16 -23.58 0.19 -9.43
CA LYS A 16 -23.73 -0.84 -8.39
C LYS A 16 -22.44 -0.91 -7.58
N LEU A 17 -22.55 -0.77 -6.26
CA LEU A 17 -21.40 -0.63 -5.37
C LEU A 17 -20.45 -1.82 -5.49
N TYR A 18 -20.99 -3.04 -5.66
CA TYR A 18 -20.14 -4.23 -5.81
C TYR A 18 -19.31 -4.22 -7.11
N LEU A 19 -19.84 -3.67 -8.22
CA LEU A 19 -19.09 -3.56 -9.48
C LEU A 19 -17.92 -2.60 -9.32
N LEU A 20 -18.09 -1.53 -8.53
CA LEU A 20 -16.99 -0.60 -8.27
C LEU A 20 -15.87 -1.21 -7.42
N PHE A 21 -16.24 -2.01 -6.41
CA PHE A 21 -15.26 -2.77 -5.65
C PHE A 21 -14.55 -3.81 -6.52
N GLU A 22 -15.30 -4.51 -7.38
CA GLU A 22 -14.78 -5.54 -8.29
C GLU A 22 -13.83 -4.94 -9.35
N ASP A 23 -14.23 -3.84 -10.00
CA ASP A 23 -13.39 -3.13 -10.96
C ASP A 23 -12.09 -2.66 -10.30
N LEU A 24 -12.17 -2.05 -9.11
CA LEU A 24 -11.00 -1.60 -8.39
C LEU A 24 -10.11 -2.78 -7.93
N ALA A 25 -10.71 -3.90 -7.53
CA ALA A 25 -9.97 -5.12 -7.20
C ALA A 25 -9.16 -5.60 -8.40
N ASP A 26 -9.77 -5.64 -9.60
CA ASP A 26 -9.09 -6.04 -10.83
C ASP A 26 -7.95 -5.08 -11.20
N CYS A 27 -8.11 -3.77 -10.97
CA CYS A 27 -7.03 -2.80 -11.17
C CYS A 27 -5.82 -3.09 -10.28
N TYR A 28 -6.05 -3.30 -8.98
CA TYR A 28 -5.01 -3.63 -8.01
C TYR A 28 -4.36 -4.98 -8.32
N PHE A 29 -5.16 -5.99 -8.66
CA PHE A 29 -4.66 -7.32 -9.01
C PHE A 29 -3.78 -7.29 -10.26
N LYS A 30 -4.21 -6.62 -11.34
CA LYS A 30 -3.43 -6.52 -12.57
C LYS A 30 -2.07 -5.84 -12.34
N CYS A 31 -2.05 -4.76 -11.56
CA CYS A 31 -0.80 -4.11 -11.16
C CYS A 31 0.10 -5.05 -10.35
N GLY A 32 -0.45 -5.75 -9.35
CA GLY A 32 0.32 -6.70 -8.55
C GLY A 32 0.83 -7.91 -9.35
N TYR A 33 0.01 -8.44 -10.26
CA TYR A 33 0.34 -9.57 -11.10
C TYR A 33 1.51 -9.27 -12.05
N ILE A 34 1.46 -8.14 -12.77
CA ILE A 34 2.54 -7.78 -13.71
C ILE A 34 3.84 -7.47 -12.97
N LEU A 35 3.77 -6.93 -11.76
CA LEU A 35 4.94 -6.73 -10.92
C LEU A 35 5.53 -8.06 -10.47
N TRP A 36 4.70 -9.03 -10.05
CA TRP A 36 5.21 -10.35 -9.70
C TRP A 36 5.86 -11.06 -10.89
N GLN A 37 5.26 -10.98 -12.08
CA GLN A 37 5.90 -11.47 -13.30
C GLN A 37 7.27 -10.84 -13.48
N TYR A 38 7.35 -9.51 -13.39
CA TYR A 38 8.62 -8.81 -13.55
C TYR A 38 9.64 -9.15 -12.45
N ILE A 39 9.24 -9.22 -11.18
CA ILE A 39 10.12 -9.59 -10.05
C ILE A 39 10.68 -10.99 -10.25
N ILE A 40 9.84 -11.95 -10.67
CA ILE A 40 10.25 -13.33 -10.95
C ILE A 40 11.17 -13.40 -12.18
N ASP A 41 10.88 -12.65 -13.23
CA ASP A 41 11.73 -12.61 -14.43
C ASP A 41 13.09 -11.96 -14.13
N GLN A 42 13.14 -11.03 -13.17
CA GLN A 42 14.34 -10.32 -12.74
C GLN A 42 14.97 -10.92 -11.47
N ASN A 43 14.67 -12.18 -11.13
CA ASN A 43 15.03 -12.80 -9.85
C ASN A 43 16.51 -12.67 -9.42
N GLY A 44 17.42 -12.41 -10.36
CA GLY A 44 18.85 -12.18 -10.09
C GLY A 44 19.24 -10.73 -9.76
N ASP A 45 18.35 -9.75 -9.83
CA ASP A 45 18.61 -8.36 -9.46
C ASP A 45 18.23 -8.14 -7.98
N PRO A 46 19.21 -7.96 -7.06
CA PRO A 46 18.92 -7.80 -5.64
C PRO A 46 18.06 -6.56 -5.33
N ARG A 47 18.15 -5.49 -6.15
CA ARG A 47 17.36 -4.27 -5.95
C ARG A 47 15.89 -4.55 -6.23
N ILE A 48 15.59 -5.24 -7.33
CA ILE A 48 14.20 -5.60 -7.68
C ILE A 48 13.68 -6.66 -6.71
N SER A 49 14.45 -7.73 -6.53
CA SER A 49 14.07 -8.87 -5.69
C SER A 49 13.82 -8.48 -4.24
N ASP A 50 14.48 -7.45 -3.72
CA ASP A 50 14.37 -7.04 -2.32
C ASP A 50 13.41 -5.86 -2.07
N LEU A 51 13.38 -4.86 -2.96
CA LEU A 51 12.62 -3.62 -2.73
C LEU A 51 11.17 -3.70 -3.25
N TRP A 52 10.97 -4.34 -4.41
CA TRP A 52 9.67 -4.33 -5.10
C TRP A 52 8.61 -5.27 -4.48
N PRO A 53 8.95 -6.35 -3.76
CA PRO A 53 7.94 -7.19 -3.12
C PRO A 53 7.05 -6.45 -2.14
N ILE A 54 7.55 -5.47 -1.38
CA ILE A 54 6.78 -4.76 -0.35
C ILE A 54 5.54 -4.07 -0.94
N PRO A 55 5.66 -3.14 -1.90
CA PRO A 55 4.49 -2.53 -2.54
C PRO A 55 3.66 -3.56 -3.32
N THR A 56 4.28 -4.57 -3.92
CA THR A 56 3.56 -5.60 -4.69
C THR A 56 2.63 -6.45 -3.81
N ILE A 57 3.11 -6.88 -2.64
CA ILE A 57 2.31 -7.56 -1.62
C ILE A 57 1.15 -6.67 -1.19
N PHE A 58 1.39 -5.37 -0.95
CA PHE A 58 0.31 -4.46 -0.61
C PHE A 58 -0.78 -4.43 -1.71
N LEU A 59 -0.40 -4.29 -2.98
CA LEU A 59 -1.35 -4.22 -4.09
C LEU A 59 -2.20 -5.49 -4.19
N MET A 60 -1.57 -6.66 -4.10
CA MET A 60 -2.25 -7.96 -4.13
C MET A 60 -3.18 -8.13 -2.93
N ARG A 61 -2.73 -7.77 -1.73
CA ARG A 61 -3.53 -7.82 -0.50
C ARG A 61 -4.74 -6.89 -0.58
N GLN A 62 -4.56 -5.70 -1.16
CA GLN A 62 -5.64 -4.75 -1.40
C GLN A 62 -6.67 -5.30 -2.40
N ALA A 63 -6.22 -5.96 -3.47
CA ALA A 63 -7.10 -6.62 -4.44
C ALA A 63 -7.98 -7.69 -3.77
N ILE A 64 -7.38 -8.53 -2.92
CA ILE A 64 -8.08 -9.57 -2.14
C ILE A 64 -9.13 -8.95 -1.21
N GLU A 65 -8.79 -7.87 -0.49
CA GLU A 65 -9.76 -7.16 0.37
C GLU A 65 -10.94 -6.62 -0.46
N LEU A 66 -10.65 -5.97 -1.59
CA LEU A 66 -11.66 -5.35 -2.44
C LEU A 66 -12.60 -6.39 -3.06
N GLU A 67 -12.08 -7.52 -3.54
CA GLU A 67 -12.90 -8.61 -4.07
C GLU A 67 -13.80 -9.22 -2.99
N LEU A 68 -13.31 -9.42 -1.77
CA LEU A 68 -14.15 -9.84 -0.64
C LEU A 68 -15.26 -8.82 -0.37
N LYS A 69 -14.95 -7.51 -0.37
CA LYS A 69 -15.93 -6.44 -0.20
C LYS A 69 -16.95 -6.42 -1.33
N ALA A 70 -16.54 -6.64 -2.58
CA ALA A 70 -17.43 -6.75 -3.73
C ALA A 70 -18.46 -7.87 -3.52
N LYS A 71 -18.00 -9.08 -3.14
CA LYS A 71 -18.89 -10.22 -2.87
C LYS A 71 -19.87 -9.95 -1.73
N ILE A 72 -19.41 -9.33 -0.66
CA ILE A 72 -20.25 -8.93 0.46
C ILE A 72 -21.33 -7.94 0.01
N CYS A 73 -20.94 -6.92 -0.77
CA CYS A 73 -21.87 -5.92 -1.31
C CYS A 73 -22.93 -6.58 -2.19
N LYS A 74 -22.50 -7.41 -3.16
CA LYS A 74 -23.38 -8.11 -4.10
C LYS A 74 -24.44 -8.93 -3.38
N LYS A 75 -24.01 -9.76 -2.41
CA LYS A 75 -24.96 -10.59 -1.63
C LYS A 75 -25.88 -9.77 -0.75
N ARG A 76 -25.45 -8.61 -0.25
CA ARG A 76 -26.29 -7.74 0.57
C ARG A 76 -27.31 -6.95 -0.24
N GLU A 77 -26.96 -6.53 -1.45
CA GLU A 77 -27.90 -5.94 -2.40
C GLU A 77 -28.98 -6.96 -2.80
N GLU A 78 -28.59 -8.20 -3.12
CA GLU A 78 -29.52 -9.28 -3.46
C GLU A 78 -30.53 -9.60 -2.34
N LYS A 79 -30.09 -9.56 -1.07
CA LYS A 79 -30.93 -9.91 0.09
C LYS A 79 -31.75 -8.76 0.68
N GLY A 80 -31.53 -7.51 0.24
CA GLY A 80 -32.14 -6.33 0.85
C GLY A 80 -31.65 -6.08 2.30
N GLY A 81 -30.57 -5.31 2.46
CA GLY A 81 -29.91 -5.09 3.75
C GLY A 81 -29.83 -3.64 4.22
N SER A 82 -29.63 -3.44 5.53
CA SER A 82 -29.34 -2.13 6.11
C SER A 82 -27.98 -1.60 5.65
N LYS A 83 -27.96 -0.44 4.97
CA LYS A 83 -26.73 0.26 4.56
C LYS A 83 -25.77 0.53 5.73
N LYS A 84 -26.29 0.85 6.92
CA LYS A 84 -25.48 1.07 8.13
C LYS A 84 -24.72 -0.19 8.56
N LYS A 85 -25.38 -1.35 8.56
CA LYS A 85 -24.73 -2.63 8.89
C LYS A 85 -23.69 -3.01 7.83
N LEU A 86 -23.97 -2.76 6.56
CA LEU A 86 -23.02 -2.98 5.47
C LEU A 86 -21.77 -2.10 5.64
N SER A 87 -21.95 -0.79 5.83
CA SER A 87 -20.87 0.17 6.11
C SER A 87 -19.95 -0.29 7.24
N GLN A 88 -20.53 -0.67 8.40
CA GLN A 88 -19.75 -1.15 9.54
C GLN A 88 -18.88 -2.38 9.24
N LYS A 89 -19.34 -3.25 8.34
CA LYS A 89 -18.60 -4.45 7.94
C LYS A 89 -17.54 -4.14 6.89
N LEU A 90 -17.84 -3.29 5.91
CA LEU A 90 -16.89 -2.88 4.87
C LEU A 90 -15.78 -1.97 5.40
N ASN A 91 -15.97 -1.33 6.55
CA ASN A 91 -14.91 -0.58 7.25
C ASN A 91 -13.87 -1.47 7.94
N LYS A 92 -14.02 -2.79 7.90
CA LYS A 92 -13.01 -3.73 8.39
C LYS A 92 -12.02 -4.09 7.28
N HIS A 93 -10.79 -4.33 7.69
CA HIS A 93 -9.67 -4.75 6.82
C HIS A 93 -9.30 -6.23 7.02
N ASP A 94 -9.67 -6.80 8.16
CA ASP A 94 -9.39 -8.18 8.52
C ASP A 94 -10.06 -9.16 7.51
N LEU A 95 -9.23 -9.83 6.70
CA LEU A 95 -9.69 -10.68 5.59
C LEU A 95 -10.52 -11.88 6.07
N VAL A 96 -10.13 -12.49 7.20
CA VAL A 96 -10.90 -13.57 7.84
C VAL A 96 -12.29 -13.10 8.24
N THR A 97 -12.43 -11.93 8.86
CA THR A 97 -13.71 -11.35 9.27
C THR A 97 -14.59 -11.06 8.07
N LEU A 98 -14.02 -10.52 6.99
CA LEU A 98 -14.74 -10.29 5.73
C LEU A 98 -15.21 -11.61 5.12
N TRP A 99 -14.33 -12.61 5.05
CA TRP A 99 -14.66 -13.94 4.52
C TRP A 99 -15.76 -14.65 5.31
N LYS A 100 -15.65 -14.69 6.64
CA LYS A 100 -16.70 -15.24 7.53
C LYS A 100 -18.03 -14.55 7.33
N TYR A 101 -18.01 -13.22 7.18
CA TYR A 101 -19.23 -12.45 6.93
C TYR A 101 -19.86 -12.81 5.59
N TYR A 102 -19.05 -12.97 4.53
CA TYR A 102 -19.52 -13.43 3.23
C TYR A 102 -20.12 -14.84 3.29
N LEU A 103 -19.44 -15.81 3.90
CA LEU A 103 -19.94 -17.18 4.06
C LEU A 103 -21.30 -17.23 4.75
N ALA A 104 -21.47 -16.46 5.83
CA ALA A 104 -22.75 -16.31 6.50
C ALA A 104 -23.85 -15.69 5.60
N GLN A 105 -23.49 -14.84 4.62
CA GLN A 105 -24.45 -14.34 3.63
C GLN A 105 -24.83 -15.40 2.59
N VAL A 106 -23.98 -16.37 2.28
CA VAL A 106 -24.29 -17.44 1.30
C VAL A 106 -24.83 -18.72 1.96
N GLY A 107 -24.89 -18.78 3.29
CA GLY A 107 -25.39 -19.94 4.03
C GLY A 107 -24.41 -21.12 4.01
N ILE A 108 -23.12 -20.84 3.77
CA ILE A 108 -22.06 -21.84 3.78
C ILE A 108 -21.43 -21.84 5.17
N GLU A 109 -21.31 -23.03 5.78
CA GLU A 109 -20.61 -23.20 7.05
C GLU A 109 -19.12 -22.91 6.87
N GLU A 110 -18.54 -22.22 7.85
CA GLU A 110 -17.10 -21.96 7.88
C GLU A 110 -16.35 -23.28 8.03
N LYS A 111 -15.59 -23.65 7.00
CA LYS A 111 -14.70 -24.81 7.02
C LYS A 111 -13.23 -24.36 7.00
N SER A 112 -12.38 -25.12 7.67
CA SER A 112 -10.92 -25.01 7.59
C SER A 112 -10.45 -25.47 6.21
N THR A 113 -10.60 -24.59 5.22
CA THR A 113 -10.17 -24.78 3.83
C THR A 113 -8.79 -24.15 3.63
N TRP A 114 -8.13 -24.51 2.54
CA TRP A 114 -6.86 -23.86 2.13
C TRP A 114 -7.00 -22.34 2.09
N LEU A 115 -8.06 -21.83 1.44
CA LEU A 115 -8.32 -20.38 1.35
C LEU A 115 -8.47 -19.76 2.74
N PHE A 116 -9.24 -20.40 3.63
CA PHE A 116 -9.43 -19.90 4.99
C PHE A 116 -8.12 -19.81 5.76
N ASN A 117 -7.29 -20.85 5.69
CA ASN A 117 -5.99 -20.90 6.35
C ASN A 117 -5.03 -19.85 5.77
N TYR A 118 -5.03 -19.69 4.44
CA TYR A 118 -4.21 -18.68 3.79
C TYR A 118 -4.62 -17.26 4.19
N LEU A 119 -5.92 -16.91 4.15
CA LEU A 119 -6.41 -15.61 4.64
C LEU A 119 -6.08 -15.38 6.12
N LYS A 120 -6.17 -16.43 6.96
CA LYS A 120 -5.78 -16.38 8.37
C LYS A 120 -4.29 -16.11 8.54
N SER A 121 -3.45 -16.68 7.70
CA SER A 121 -2.01 -16.47 7.72
C SER A 121 -1.60 -15.09 7.19
N ILE A 122 -2.35 -14.47 6.27
CA ILE A 122 -2.18 -13.05 5.94
C ILE A 122 -2.50 -12.20 7.16
N ASN A 123 -3.66 -12.43 7.79
CA ASN A 123 -4.12 -11.62 8.93
C ASN A 123 -3.21 -11.73 10.17
N SER A 124 -2.54 -12.87 10.38
CA SER A 124 -1.59 -13.01 11.49
C SER A 124 -0.41 -12.05 11.39
N VAL A 125 -0.20 -11.48 10.19
CA VAL A 125 0.82 -10.47 9.93
C VAL A 125 0.20 -9.12 9.67
N ASP A 126 -0.78 -9.01 8.76
CA ASP A 126 -1.30 -7.73 8.28
C ASP A 126 -2.83 -7.61 8.31
N ALA A 127 -3.46 -7.94 9.44
CA ALA A 127 -4.92 -7.84 9.62
C ALA A 127 -5.49 -6.44 9.32
N ASN A 128 -4.70 -5.38 9.52
CA ASN A 128 -5.14 -3.99 9.39
C ASN A 128 -4.68 -3.30 8.10
N SER A 129 -4.03 -4.01 7.18
CA SER A 129 -3.44 -3.41 5.97
C SER A 129 -2.39 -2.35 6.28
N THR A 130 -1.60 -2.49 7.34
CA THR A 130 -0.64 -1.48 7.80
C THR A 130 0.80 -1.87 7.45
N ILE A 131 1.16 -3.14 7.59
CA ILE A 131 2.56 -3.58 7.67
C ILE A 131 3.31 -3.27 6.37
N PHE A 132 2.74 -3.68 5.23
CA PHE A 132 3.37 -3.46 3.93
C PHE A 132 3.27 -2.03 3.43
N ARG A 133 2.56 -1.14 4.16
CA ARG A 133 2.58 0.32 3.91
C ARG A 133 3.62 1.04 4.76
N TYR A 134 3.82 0.57 6.00
CA TYR A 134 4.69 1.16 7.01
C TYR A 134 5.41 0.04 7.77
N LEU A 135 6.53 -0.47 7.25
CA LEU A 135 7.25 -1.61 7.82
C LEU A 135 7.73 -1.38 9.26
N TYR A 136 7.95 -0.12 9.64
CA TYR A 136 8.43 0.30 10.94
C TYR A 136 7.32 0.52 12.00
N GLU A 137 6.03 0.64 11.60
CA GLU A 137 4.90 0.89 12.53
C GLU A 137 4.21 -0.41 12.99
N GLY A 138 4.70 -1.57 12.56
CA GLY A 138 4.01 -2.85 12.69
C GLY A 138 4.10 -3.54 14.06
N GLU A 139 2.97 -4.13 14.49
CA GLU A 139 2.92 -5.17 15.53
C GLU A 139 3.70 -6.44 15.15
N LEU A 140 4.12 -6.57 13.88
CA LEU A 140 4.85 -7.73 13.33
C LEU A 140 5.98 -8.19 14.24
N TRP A 141 6.61 -7.22 14.91
CA TRP A 141 7.87 -7.40 15.60
C TRP A 141 7.72 -7.46 17.12
N LYS A 142 6.59 -7.02 17.68
CA LYS A 142 6.40 -6.91 19.14
C LYS A 142 6.48 -8.25 19.87
N ASN A 143 6.36 -9.37 19.15
CA ASN A 143 6.38 -10.73 19.73
C ASN A 143 7.24 -11.74 18.96
N ARG A 144 8.10 -11.28 18.02
CA ARG A 144 8.97 -12.19 17.27
C ARG A 144 10.31 -12.35 17.97
N LYS A 145 10.79 -13.61 18.04
CA LYS A 145 12.16 -13.93 18.47
C LYS A 145 13.20 -13.64 17.39
N GLU A 146 12.78 -13.66 16.13
CA GLU A 146 13.61 -13.39 14.96
C GLU A 146 13.48 -11.92 14.57
N ASN A 147 14.63 -11.25 14.39
CA ASN A 147 14.69 -9.85 13.94
C ASN A 147 14.79 -9.73 12.42
N THR A 148 14.69 -10.83 11.68
CA THR A 148 14.75 -10.83 10.21
C THR A 148 13.82 -11.88 9.66
N LEU A 149 13.04 -11.49 8.65
CA LEU A 149 12.15 -12.36 7.91
C LEU A 149 12.67 -12.47 6.49
N TYR A 150 12.82 -13.70 6.02
CA TYR A 150 13.20 -13.99 4.66
C TYR A 150 11.95 -14.35 3.87
N LEU A 151 11.68 -13.57 2.83
CA LEU A 151 10.52 -13.68 1.97
C LEU A 151 10.89 -14.44 0.70
N ASP A 152 10.11 -15.47 0.40
CA ASP A 152 10.16 -16.19 -0.87
C ASP A 152 9.18 -15.54 -1.86
N ASN A 153 9.72 -14.81 -2.85
CA ASN A 153 8.94 -14.08 -3.84
C ASN A 153 8.06 -15.00 -4.69
N PHE A 154 8.49 -16.23 -5.00
CA PHE A 154 7.68 -17.19 -5.76
C PHE A 154 6.47 -17.63 -4.93
N HIS A 155 6.70 -17.98 -3.66
CA HIS A 155 5.63 -18.38 -2.75
C HIS A 155 4.60 -17.27 -2.52
N PHE A 156 5.05 -16.01 -2.37
CA PHE A 156 4.14 -14.86 -2.30
C PHE A 156 3.33 -14.70 -3.58
N ALA A 157 3.98 -14.74 -4.75
CA ALA A 157 3.31 -14.60 -6.03
C ALA A 157 2.25 -15.69 -6.23
N GLU A 158 2.63 -16.97 -6.14
CA GLU A 158 1.72 -18.10 -6.36
C GLU A 158 0.54 -18.08 -5.39
N GLY A 159 0.79 -17.91 -4.10
CA GLY A 159 -0.26 -17.95 -3.08
C GLY A 159 -1.26 -16.80 -3.22
N MET A 160 -0.77 -15.56 -3.40
CA MET A 160 -1.67 -14.39 -3.51
C MET A 160 -2.44 -14.38 -4.83
N ILE A 161 -1.81 -14.78 -5.94
CA ILE A 161 -2.51 -14.97 -7.23
C ILE A 161 -3.60 -16.01 -7.06
N LYS A 162 -3.28 -17.16 -6.44
CA LYS A 162 -4.24 -18.23 -6.29
C LYS A 162 -5.44 -17.85 -5.42
N VAL A 163 -5.21 -17.12 -4.33
CA VAL A 163 -6.30 -16.59 -3.50
C VAL A 163 -7.22 -15.69 -4.32
N TYR A 164 -6.67 -14.77 -5.11
CA TYR A 164 -7.47 -13.87 -5.93
C TYR A 164 -8.29 -14.63 -6.98
N GLU A 165 -7.71 -15.61 -7.67
CA GLU A 165 -8.41 -16.46 -8.63
C GLU A 165 -9.58 -17.24 -8.01
N ILE A 166 -9.37 -17.84 -6.83
CA ILE A 166 -10.41 -18.57 -6.10
C ILE A 166 -11.54 -17.63 -5.72
N LEU A 167 -11.21 -16.43 -5.21
CA LEU A 167 -12.21 -15.43 -4.91
C LEU A 167 -12.96 -15.04 -6.19
N LYS A 168 -12.27 -14.60 -7.23
CA LYS A 168 -12.89 -14.13 -8.48
C LYS A 168 -13.79 -15.16 -9.14
N SER A 169 -13.35 -16.42 -9.25
CA SER A 169 -14.14 -17.50 -9.86
C SER A 169 -15.38 -17.88 -9.05
N GLY A 170 -15.39 -17.61 -7.73
CA GLY A 170 -16.51 -17.97 -6.85
C GLY A 170 -16.62 -19.47 -6.58
N VAL A 171 -15.70 -20.28 -7.12
CA VAL A 171 -15.60 -21.71 -6.88
C VAL A 171 -14.68 -21.87 -5.69
N ALA A 172 -15.21 -22.36 -4.56
CA ALA A 172 -14.35 -23.00 -3.58
C ALA A 172 -13.77 -24.22 -4.30
N LEU A 173 -12.51 -24.16 -4.74
CA LEU A 173 -11.83 -25.34 -5.28
C LEU A 173 -11.98 -26.43 -4.22
N GLU A 174 -12.73 -27.48 -4.55
CA GLU A 174 -12.88 -28.63 -3.67
C GLU A 174 -11.53 -29.32 -3.43
N GLU A 175 -10.59 -29.14 -4.37
CA GLU A 175 -9.22 -29.58 -4.27
C GLU A 175 -8.31 -28.49 -3.67
N LYS A 176 -7.58 -28.88 -2.62
CA LYS A 176 -6.51 -28.08 -2.03
C LYS A 176 -5.42 -27.82 -3.09
N PRO A 177 -5.08 -26.55 -3.40
CA PRO A 177 -3.95 -26.25 -4.26
C PRO A 177 -2.67 -26.91 -3.75
N ALA A 178 -1.76 -27.28 -4.66
CA ALA A 178 -0.41 -27.75 -4.33
C ALA A 178 0.52 -26.60 -3.89
N ILE A 179 -0.03 -25.65 -3.11
CA ILE A 179 0.64 -24.46 -2.58
C ILE A 179 0.47 -24.49 -1.06
N SER A 180 1.47 -24.05 -0.30
CA SER A 180 1.34 -23.94 1.16
C SER A 180 0.21 -22.96 1.54
N ASP A 181 -0.53 -23.27 2.62
CA ASP A 181 -1.59 -22.41 3.16
C ASP A 181 -1.07 -21.35 4.13
N SER A 182 0.26 -21.21 4.24
CA SER A 182 0.93 -20.14 4.99
C SER A 182 1.28 -18.98 4.06
N PHE A 183 0.99 -17.76 4.45
CA PHE A 183 1.36 -16.54 3.73
C PHE A 183 2.86 -16.28 3.82
N PHE A 184 3.45 -16.52 4.99
CA PHE A 184 4.89 -16.50 5.16
C PHE A 184 5.45 -17.91 5.00
N MET A 185 6.35 -18.07 4.04
CA MET A 185 7.28 -19.18 4.01
C MET A 185 8.66 -18.61 4.28
N LYS A 186 9.31 -19.13 5.34
CA LYS A 186 10.68 -18.74 5.67
C LYS A 186 11.56 -19.28 4.54
N GLY A 187 12.12 -18.39 3.73
CA GLY A 187 13.19 -18.76 2.81
C GLY A 187 14.45 -19.18 3.58
N ASP A 188 15.25 -20.06 3.00
CA ASP A 188 16.67 -20.16 3.37
C ASP A 188 17.36 -18.87 2.95
N TRP A 189 18.36 -18.38 3.70
CA TRP A 189 19.13 -17.17 3.34
C TRP A 189 19.80 -17.29 1.96
N GLN A 190 20.00 -18.52 1.47
CA GLN A 190 20.54 -18.81 0.13
C GLN A 190 19.50 -18.72 -1.00
N GLU A 191 18.21 -18.80 -0.67
CA GLU A 191 17.07 -18.82 -1.62
C GLU A 191 16.14 -17.61 -1.46
N ALA A 192 16.30 -16.85 -0.38
CA ALA A 192 15.50 -15.68 -0.06
C ALA A 192 15.85 -14.49 -0.95
N LEU A 193 14.81 -13.89 -1.52
CA LEU A 193 14.94 -12.85 -2.53
C LEU A 193 14.63 -11.47 -1.95
N CYS A 194 13.81 -11.43 -0.90
CA CYS A 194 13.55 -10.23 -0.11
C CYS A 194 13.75 -10.51 1.39
N TYR A 195 14.37 -9.58 2.11
CA TYR A 195 14.53 -9.66 3.57
C TYR A 195 13.85 -8.48 4.26
N LEU A 196 13.08 -8.73 5.31
CA LEU A 196 12.60 -7.66 6.19
C LEU A 196 13.39 -7.73 7.48
N SER A 197 14.10 -6.67 7.83
CA SER A 197 14.84 -6.62 9.08
C SER A 197 14.14 -5.70 10.06
N TYR A 198 13.85 -6.20 11.26
CA TYR A 198 13.45 -5.32 12.33
C TYR A 198 14.66 -4.84 13.11
N PRO A 199 14.82 -3.52 13.22
CA PRO A 199 15.61 -2.97 14.29
C PRO A 199 14.95 -3.41 15.60
N THR A 200 15.68 -4.10 16.49
CA THR A 200 15.44 -3.82 17.91
C THR A 200 15.44 -2.29 18.04
N LYS A 201 14.49 -1.71 18.79
CA LYS A 201 14.18 -0.25 18.84
C LYS A 201 15.39 0.71 19.03
N THR A 202 16.59 0.20 19.14
CA THR A 202 17.86 0.86 19.45
C THR A 202 18.74 1.16 18.22
N SER A 203 18.49 0.63 17.02
CA SER A 203 19.35 0.89 15.85
C SER A 203 18.74 1.92 14.90
N LYS A 204 19.26 3.16 14.93
CA LYS A 204 18.90 4.23 14.00
C LYS A 204 19.14 3.82 12.54
N PHE A 205 20.32 3.27 12.26
CA PHE A 205 20.73 2.82 10.92
C PHE A 205 19.75 1.82 10.29
N LEU A 206 19.25 0.85 11.07
CA LEU A 206 18.29 -0.13 10.55
C LEU A 206 16.91 0.49 10.29
N ILE A 207 16.47 1.46 11.12
CA ILE A 207 15.21 2.16 10.90
C ILE A 207 15.29 2.98 9.61
N GLU A 208 16.37 3.73 9.44
CA GLU A 208 16.61 4.54 8.24
C GLU A 208 16.65 3.64 6.99
N GLY A 209 17.37 2.50 7.04
CA GLY A 209 17.40 1.54 5.94
C GLY A 209 16.03 0.94 5.55
N GLU A 210 15.15 0.65 6.50
CA GLU A 210 13.79 0.15 6.20
C GLU A 210 12.88 1.24 5.60
N TYR A 211 13.08 2.52 5.99
CA TYR A 211 12.42 3.65 5.32
C TYR A 211 12.90 3.78 3.88
N GLU A 212 14.22 3.86 3.67
CA GLU A 212 14.83 3.98 2.34
C GLU A 212 14.38 2.85 1.42
N LYS A 213 14.39 1.61 1.92
CA LYS A 213 13.91 0.44 1.22
C LYS A 213 12.45 0.59 0.79
N SER A 214 11.58 0.95 1.73
CA SER A 214 10.15 1.13 1.46
C SER A 214 9.91 2.25 0.44
N ILE A 215 10.54 3.41 0.65
CA ILE A 215 10.42 4.59 -0.22
C ILE A 215 10.85 4.23 -1.64
N THR A 216 12.05 3.65 -1.80
CA THR A 216 12.61 3.29 -3.10
C THR A 216 11.74 2.25 -3.80
N GLY A 217 11.31 1.20 -3.09
CA GLY A 217 10.42 0.19 -3.65
C GLY A 217 9.10 0.77 -4.16
N TYR A 218 8.43 1.59 -3.36
CA TYR A 218 7.17 2.23 -3.75
C TYR A 218 7.35 3.19 -4.94
N GLN A 219 8.41 3.98 -4.97
CA GLN A 219 8.74 4.91 -6.05
C GLN A 219 9.02 4.15 -7.37
N GLU A 220 9.91 3.17 -7.36
CA GLU A 220 10.28 2.41 -8.56
C GLU A 220 9.11 1.63 -9.14
N VAL A 221 8.32 0.98 -8.28
CA VAL A 221 7.11 0.29 -8.69
C VAL A 221 6.09 1.26 -9.30
N SER A 222 5.94 2.46 -8.73
CA SER A 222 5.07 3.49 -9.31
C SER A 222 5.53 3.91 -10.71
N ASP A 223 6.84 4.07 -10.91
CA ASP A 223 7.43 4.42 -12.20
C ASP A 223 7.29 3.31 -13.24
N PHE A 224 7.48 2.06 -12.82
CA PHE A 224 7.30 0.89 -13.66
C PHE A 224 5.85 0.78 -14.14
N ILE A 225 4.87 0.84 -13.21
CA ILE A 225 3.45 0.80 -13.55
C ILE A 225 3.09 1.95 -14.50
N TYR A 226 3.57 3.17 -14.24
CA TYR A 226 3.29 4.31 -15.11
C TYR A 226 3.77 4.10 -16.54
N LYS A 227 4.97 3.51 -16.72
CA LYS A 227 5.55 3.21 -18.05
C LYS A 227 4.91 1.98 -18.72
N CYS A 228 4.25 1.11 -17.97
CA CYS A 228 3.65 -0.10 -18.50
C CYS A 228 2.38 0.19 -19.32
N ASN A 229 2.40 -0.06 -20.63
CA ASN A 229 1.24 0.16 -21.51
C ASN A 229 0.39 -1.11 -21.72
N ASN A 230 0.70 -2.20 -21.02
CA ASN A 230 0.11 -3.51 -21.27
C ASN A 230 -1.30 -3.69 -20.70
N PHE A 231 -1.79 -2.74 -19.90
CA PHE A 231 -3.15 -2.78 -19.36
C PHE A 231 -3.67 -1.39 -18.99
N ASP A 232 -4.96 -1.20 -19.20
CA ASP A 232 -5.70 0.01 -18.80
C ASP A 232 -6.11 -0.05 -17.32
N LYS A 233 -6.56 1.09 -16.77
CA LYS A 233 -7.10 1.25 -15.40
C LYS A 233 -6.07 1.11 -14.26
N LYS A 234 -4.87 1.66 -14.41
CA LYS A 234 -3.80 1.65 -13.39
C LYS A 234 -3.78 2.87 -12.46
N GLU A 235 -4.65 3.85 -12.70
CA GLU A 235 -4.61 5.17 -12.07
C GLU A 235 -4.79 5.10 -10.56
N TYR A 236 -5.73 4.30 -10.08
CA TYR A 236 -5.99 4.15 -8.63
C TYR A 236 -4.80 3.52 -7.88
N PRO A 237 -4.30 2.33 -8.27
CA PRO A 237 -3.07 1.77 -7.69
C PRO A 237 -1.88 2.74 -7.77
N LEU A 238 -1.66 3.37 -8.93
CA LEU A 238 -0.55 4.30 -9.15
C LEU A 238 -0.63 5.51 -8.22
N MET A 239 -1.79 6.15 -8.14
CA MET A 239 -2.01 7.29 -7.24
C MET A 239 -1.83 6.90 -5.78
N PHE A 240 -2.25 5.70 -5.39
CA PHE A 240 -1.98 5.20 -4.05
C PHE A 240 -0.47 5.03 -3.79
N LEU A 241 0.29 4.43 -4.71
CA LEU A 241 1.72 4.21 -4.55
C LEU A 241 2.48 5.54 -4.41
N LEU A 242 2.17 6.52 -5.26
CA LEU A 242 2.74 7.87 -5.17
C LEU A 242 2.41 8.52 -3.83
N ARG A 243 1.14 8.44 -3.41
CA ARG A 243 0.69 8.98 -2.13
C ARG A 243 1.42 8.32 -0.94
N ASN A 244 1.63 7.01 -0.99
CA ASN A 244 2.34 6.27 0.06
C ASN A 244 3.82 6.63 0.09
N THR A 245 4.45 6.79 -1.08
CA THR A 245 5.84 7.27 -1.20
C THR A 245 6.02 8.62 -0.51
N LEU A 246 5.12 9.58 -0.79
CA LEU A 246 5.14 10.91 -0.16
C LEU A 246 4.95 10.85 1.35
N GLU A 247 4.03 10.03 1.85
CA GLU A 247 3.85 9.88 3.29
C GLU A 247 5.10 9.28 3.96
N LEU A 248 5.68 8.23 3.36
CA LEU A 248 6.88 7.60 3.88
C LEU A 248 8.07 8.57 3.91
N GLN A 249 8.27 9.37 2.85
CA GLN A 249 9.29 10.42 2.80
C GLN A 249 9.10 11.43 3.94
N LEU A 250 7.89 11.96 4.12
CA LEU A 250 7.62 12.92 5.18
C LEU A 250 7.86 12.33 6.57
N LYS A 251 7.42 11.09 6.81
CA LYS A 251 7.64 10.39 8.08
C LYS A 251 9.11 10.06 8.31
N TYR A 252 9.86 9.74 7.26
CA TYR A 252 11.30 9.54 7.32
C TYR A 252 12.01 10.81 7.77
N PHE A 253 11.69 11.96 7.19
CA PHE A 253 12.29 13.24 7.59
C PHE A 253 11.87 13.69 8.99
N ILE A 254 10.63 13.45 9.42
CA ILE A 254 10.21 13.67 10.81
C ILE A 254 11.11 12.84 11.75
N TYR A 255 11.34 11.57 11.41
CA TYR A 255 12.25 10.72 12.18
C TYR A 255 13.69 11.25 12.20
N ARG A 256 14.22 11.68 11.05
CA ARG A 256 15.61 12.17 10.93
C ARG A 256 15.88 13.48 11.67
N PHE A 257 14.94 14.43 11.61
CA PHE A 257 15.08 15.75 12.21
C PHE A 257 14.75 15.72 13.70
N CYS A 258 13.62 15.12 14.05
CA CYS A 258 13.06 15.22 15.39
C CYS A 258 13.32 13.96 16.26
N GLY A 259 13.97 12.94 15.72
CA GLY A 259 14.34 11.70 16.43
C GLY A 259 13.17 10.79 16.78
N GLN A 260 13.45 9.67 17.48
CA GLN A 260 12.44 8.67 17.84
C GLN A 260 11.32 9.23 18.74
N ASP A 261 11.62 10.17 19.63
CA ASP A 261 10.62 10.72 20.56
C ASP A 261 9.51 11.47 19.83
N SER A 262 9.83 12.11 18.70
CA SER A 262 8.84 12.76 17.83
C SER A 262 7.95 11.79 17.07
N THR A 263 8.48 10.60 16.70
CA THR A 263 7.67 9.56 16.06
C THR A 263 6.67 8.94 17.04
N ASN A 264 6.87 9.10 18.34
CA ASN A 264 5.87 8.75 19.36
C ASN A 264 4.82 9.86 19.59
N ASN A 265 5.00 11.05 19.01
CA ASN A 265 3.98 12.10 19.06
C ASN A 265 2.75 11.67 18.25
N ARG A 266 1.55 11.95 18.75
CA ARG A 266 0.30 11.65 18.02
C ARG A 266 0.21 12.35 16.67
N GLU A 267 0.90 13.49 16.52
CA GLU A 267 0.87 14.29 15.30
C GLU A 267 1.63 13.63 14.14
N SER A 268 2.72 12.92 14.40
CA SER A 268 3.52 12.21 13.38
C SER A 268 2.86 10.91 12.89
N HIS A 269 1.88 10.39 13.64
CA HIS A 269 1.07 9.24 13.23
C HIS A 269 -0.10 9.61 12.29
N THR A 270 -0.27 10.89 11.97
CA THR A 270 -1.32 11.32 11.05
C THR A 270 -1.02 10.83 9.62
N HIS A 271 -2.08 10.58 8.85
CA HIS A 271 -1.99 10.28 7.42
C HIS A 271 -2.16 11.53 6.53
N ASN A 272 -2.29 12.70 7.15
CA ASN A 272 -2.48 13.97 6.46
C ASN A 272 -1.12 14.54 6.03
N LEU A 273 -0.86 14.55 4.71
CA LEU A 273 0.44 14.93 4.16
C LEU A 273 0.82 16.38 4.49
N GLU A 274 -0.16 17.29 4.47
CA GLU A 274 0.07 18.70 4.78
C GLU A 274 0.50 18.88 6.24
N LYS A 275 -0.16 18.18 7.17
CA LYS A 275 0.25 18.20 8.59
C LYS A 275 1.66 17.63 8.78
N LEU A 276 1.97 16.50 8.15
CA LEU A 276 3.30 15.90 8.24
C LEU A 276 4.38 16.84 7.70
N TRP A 277 4.13 17.49 6.56
CA TRP A 277 5.06 18.47 6.00
C TRP A 277 5.28 19.67 6.91
N LEU A 278 4.22 20.21 7.51
CA LEU A 278 4.33 21.34 8.44
C LEU A 278 5.18 21.04 9.67
N LEU A 279 5.30 19.77 10.09
CA LEU A 279 6.15 19.39 11.23
C LEU A 279 7.65 19.57 10.95
N ILE A 280 8.08 19.46 9.69
CA ILE A 280 9.51 19.53 9.31
C ILE A 280 9.86 20.79 8.49
N LYS A 281 8.85 21.53 8.02
CA LYS A 281 9.04 22.64 7.08
C LYS A 281 9.94 23.74 7.64
N ASP A 282 9.67 24.21 8.86
CA ASP A 282 10.38 25.36 9.43
C ASP A 282 11.85 25.00 9.70
N GLU A 283 12.11 23.80 10.23
CA GLU A 283 13.47 23.29 10.41
C GLU A 283 14.21 23.11 9.07
N THR A 284 13.51 22.64 8.03
CA THR A 284 14.07 22.55 6.67
C THR A 284 14.50 23.94 6.17
N ILE A 285 13.68 24.97 6.39
CA ILE A 285 13.99 26.35 5.97
C ILE A 285 15.17 26.92 6.75
N GLU A 286 15.21 26.67 8.07
CA GLU A 286 16.28 27.14 8.94
C GLU A 286 17.64 26.56 8.54
N LYS A 287 17.70 25.24 8.32
CA LYS A 287 18.94 24.53 7.96
C LYS A 287 19.34 24.71 6.50
N PHE A 288 18.38 24.89 5.58
CA PHE A 288 18.60 24.89 4.13
C PHE A 288 17.91 26.06 3.43
N SER A 289 18.17 27.28 3.92
CA SER A 289 17.55 28.51 3.39
C SER A 289 17.79 28.75 1.89
N ASP A 290 18.88 28.22 1.32
CA ASP A 290 19.18 28.27 -0.11
C ASP A 290 18.17 27.48 -0.97
N LEU A 291 17.42 26.55 -0.38
CA LEU A 291 16.43 25.72 -1.08
C LEU A 291 15.01 26.29 -1.04
N ARG A 292 14.84 27.57 -0.68
CA ARG A 292 13.52 28.17 -0.44
C ARG A 292 12.53 28.00 -1.58
N SER A 293 12.97 28.17 -2.83
CA SER A 293 12.10 27.99 -4.01
C SER A 293 11.58 26.55 -4.11
N SER A 294 12.46 25.56 -3.94
CA SER A 294 12.10 24.14 -3.98
C SER A 294 11.17 23.76 -2.83
N ILE A 295 11.42 24.29 -1.63
CA ILE A 295 10.55 24.11 -0.44
C ILE A 295 9.14 24.66 -0.72
N ASP A 296 9.03 25.82 -1.38
CA ASP A 296 7.73 26.41 -1.73
C ASP A 296 6.99 25.57 -2.77
N ASP A 297 7.69 24.98 -3.75
CA ASP A 297 7.07 24.10 -4.75
C ASP A 297 6.61 22.76 -4.15
N VAL A 298 7.43 22.14 -3.29
CA VAL A 298 7.04 20.96 -2.50
C VAL A 298 5.84 21.26 -1.63
N THR A 299 5.82 22.43 -0.96
CA THR A 299 4.67 22.87 -0.14
C THR A 299 3.38 22.91 -0.97
N LYS A 300 3.42 23.53 -2.15
CA LYS A 300 2.24 23.61 -3.04
C LYS A 300 1.79 22.23 -3.48
N PHE A 301 2.73 21.36 -3.87
CA PHE A 301 2.42 20.02 -4.33
C PHE A 301 1.82 19.15 -3.22
N VAL A 302 2.44 19.09 -2.05
CA VAL A 302 1.95 18.33 -0.89
C VAL A 302 0.54 18.76 -0.52
N LYS A 303 0.27 20.07 -0.47
CA LYS A 303 -1.08 20.59 -0.20
C LYS A 303 -2.08 20.14 -1.25
N ARG A 304 -1.75 20.29 -2.54
CA ARG A 304 -2.63 19.87 -3.64
C ARG A 304 -2.89 18.36 -3.62
N PHE A 305 -1.89 17.55 -3.31
CA PHE A 305 -2.07 16.10 -3.19
C PHE A 305 -2.93 15.75 -1.97
N ASN A 306 -2.74 16.42 -0.83
CA ASN A 306 -3.57 16.26 0.36
C ASN A 306 -5.05 16.59 0.09
N GLU A 307 -5.34 17.59 -0.75
CA GLU A 307 -6.71 17.89 -1.20
C GLU A 307 -7.32 16.79 -2.08
N LEU A 308 -6.47 16.02 -2.79
CA LEU A 308 -6.91 14.81 -3.47
C LEU A 308 -7.16 13.71 -2.44
N ASP A 309 -6.20 13.37 -1.59
CA ASP A 309 -6.33 12.30 -0.59
C ASP A 309 -5.68 12.67 0.75
N ASN A 310 -6.51 13.11 1.71
CA ASN A 310 -6.07 13.63 3.00
C ASN A 310 -5.88 12.57 4.09
N ASN A 311 -6.23 11.32 3.82
CA ASN A 311 -6.22 10.23 4.81
C ASN A 311 -5.72 8.89 4.24
N GLY A 312 -5.33 8.87 2.96
CA GLY A 312 -4.83 7.68 2.28
C GLY A 312 -5.91 6.66 1.97
N GLU A 313 -7.19 7.01 2.00
CA GLU A 313 -8.29 6.09 1.70
C GLU A 313 -8.89 6.33 0.31
N ARG A 314 -8.68 7.50 -0.32
CA ARG A 314 -9.37 7.85 -1.58
C ARG A 314 -9.03 6.89 -2.71
N PHE A 315 -7.74 6.59 -2.88
CA PHE A 315 -7.30 5.74 -3.98
C PHE A 315 -7.41 4.24 -3.68
N ARG A 316 -7.69 3.86 -2.42
CA ARG A 316 -7.86 2.47 -2.01
C ARG A 316 -9.29 1.96 -2.12
N TYR A 317 -10.29 2.84 -2.01
CA TYR A 317 -11.70 2.45 -1.94
C TYR A 317 -12.57 3.37 -2.78
N PRO A 318 -13.59 2.83 -3.49
CA PRO A 318 -14.49 3.64 -4.33
C PRO A 318 -15.43 4.55 -3.51
N VAL A 319 -15.62 4.24 -2.23
CA VAL A 319 -16.50 4.95 -1.31
C VAL A 319 -15.80 5.31 -0.01
N ASP A 320 -16.36 6.24 0.74
CA ASP A 320 -15.92 6.54 2.10
C ASP A 320 -16.50 5.54 3.14
N LYS A 321 -16.18 5.77 4.43
CA LYS A 321 -16.65 4.93 5.54
C LYS A 321 -18.18 4.90 5.70
N SER A 322 -18.89 5.89 5.17
CA SER A 322 -20.35 5.98 5.16
C SER A 322 -21.00 5.35 3.92
N LEU A 323 -20.18 4.79 3.01
CA LEU A 323 -20.57 4.31 1.68
C LEU A 323 -21.04 5.43 0.75
N SER A 324 -20.61 6.66 1.00
CA SER A 324 -20.81 7.75 0.07
C SER A 324 -19.78 7.65 -1.05
N TYR A 325 -20.25 7.72 -2.29
CA TYR A 325 -19.40 7.77 -3.46
C TYR A 325 -18.46 8.96 -3.38
N LYS A 326 -17.18 8.70 -3.63
CA LYS A 326 -16.19 9.78 -3.72
C LYS A 326 -16.39 10.44 -5.08
N ILE A 327 -16.84 11.70 -5.08
CA ILE A 327 -16.89 12.51 -6.31
C ILE A 327 -15.46 12.63 -6.82
N ASN A 328 -15.17 12.08 -7.99
CA ASN A 328 -13.83 12.18 -8.57
C ASN A 328 -13.66 13.55 -9.24
N LYS A 329 -12.53 14.19 -8.95
CA LYS A 329 -12.07 15.37 -9.66
C LYS A 329 -11.20 14.87 -10.81
N GLU A 330 -11.34 15.47 -11.99
CA GLU A 330 -10.34 15.29 -13.05
C GLU A 330 -9.01 15.89 -12.61
N TYR A 331 -7.92 15.23 -12.98
CA TYR A 331 -6.57 15.72 -12.72
C TYR A 331 -5.63 15.31 -13.84
N ASN A 332 -4.59 16.10 -14.04
CA ASN A 332 -3.53 15.75 -14.97
C ASN A 332 -2.61 14.71 -14.30
N LEU A 333 -2.84 13.42 -14.57
CA LEU A 333 -2.02 12.32 -14.03
C LEU A 333 -0.53 12.48 -14.37
N SER A 334 -0.21 12.84 -15.62
CA SER A 334 1.20 13.07 -16.01
C SER A 334 1.84 14.19 -15.18
N GLY A 335 1.11 15.27 -14.93
CA GLY A 335 1.54 16.38 -14.08
C GLY A 335 1.71 15.95 -12.61
N VAL A 336 0.76 15.17 -12.07
CA VAL A 336 0.87 14.65 -10.69
C VAL A 336 2.09 13.75 -10.53
N ILE A 337 2.37 12.88 -11.49
CA ILE A 337 3.54 11.99 -11.47
C ILE A 337 4.83 12.79 -11.55
N ASN A 338 4.90 13.77 -12.45
CA ASN A 338 6.07 14.63 -12.57
C ASN A 338 6.34 15.39 -11.27
N ASP A 339 5.31 15.95 -10.66
CA ASP A 339 5.46 16.70 -9.41
C ASP A 339 5.77 15.78 -8.21
N ALA A 340 5.26 14.54 -8.23
CA ALA A 340 5.65 13.53 -7.25
C ALA A 340 7.13 13.17 -7.37
N ARG A 341 7.64 12.93 -8.59
CA ARG A 341 9.06 12.64 -8.82
C ARG A 341 9.95 13.80 -8.38
N ASN A 342 9.63 15.02 -8.80
CA ASN A 342 10.38 16.21 -8.38
C ASN A 342 10.41 16.37 -6.85
N THR A 343 9.31 16.04 -6.18
CA THR A 343 9.24 16.08 -4.72
C THR A 343 10.11 15.01 -4.07
N VAL A 344 10.15 13.81 -4.64
CA VAL A 344 11.03 12.73 -4.14
C VAL A 344 12.50 13.08 -4.39
N GLU A 345 12.86 13.56 -5.57
CA GLU A 345 14.22 14.03 -5.88
C GLU A 345 14.66 15.16 -4.94
N PHE A 346 13.74 16.07 -4.57
CA PHE A 346 14.00 17.07 -3.55
C PHE A 346 14.34 16.43 -2.20
N PHE A 347 13.58 15.43 -1.76
CA PHE A 347 13.85 14.74 -0.49
C PHE A 347 15.16 13.95 -0.54
N GLU A 348 15.49 13.27 -1.64
CA GLU A 348 16.79 12.61 -1.83
C GLU A 348 17.95 13.62 -1.73
N TYR A 349 17.82 14.78 -2.36
CA TYR A 349 18.83 15.84 -2.27
C TYR A 349 18.92 16.44 -0.86
N LEU A 350 17.78 16.62 -0.19
CA LEU A 350 17.71 17.10 1.18
C LEU A 350 18.39 16.13 2.15
N ASP A 351 18.24 14.83 1.94
CA ASP A 351 18.84 13.77 2.75
C ASP A 351 20.37 13.83 2.68
N PHE A 352 20.91 13.89 1.46
CA PHE A 352 22.34 14.08 1.23
C PHE A 352 22.88 15.37 1.88
N ARG A 353 22.13 16.48 1.77
CA ARG A 353 22.50 17.77 2.39
C ARG A 353 22.48 17.70 3.91
N TYR A 354 21.55 16.94 4.49
CA TYR A 354 21.43 16.76 5.93
C TYR A 354 22.56 15.90 6.50
N ASP A 355 22.98 14.84 5.81
CA ASP A 355 24.17 14.08 6.22
C ASP A 355 25.43 14.96 6.24
N LYS A 356 25.59 15.79 5.21
CA LYS A 356 26.71 16.75 5.14
C LYS A 356 26.63 17.88 6.18
N PHE A 357 25.43 18.18 6.66
CA PHE A 357 25.24 19.11 7.77
C PHE A 357 25.68 18.46 9.08
N LEU A 358 25.26 17.21 9.34
CA LEU A 358 25.63 16.46 10.54
C LEU A 358 27.13 16.13 10.63
N GLU A 359 27.84 15.99 9.50
CA GLU A 359 29.30 15.81 9.50
C GLU A 359 30.09 17.07 9.94
N LYS A 360 29.45 18.25 9.94
CA LYS A 360 30.09 19.55 10.23
C LYS A 360 29.83 20.06 11.65
N GLU A 361 28.78 19.56 12.32
CA GLU A 361 28.51 19.78 13.74
C GLU A 361 29.31 18.80 14.60
#